data_AF-A0A0M8N6Q4-F1
#
_entry.id   AF-A0A0M8N6Q4-F1
#
_cell.length_a   1.000
_cell.length_b   1.000
_cell.length_c   1.000
_cell.angle_alpha   90.00
_cell.angle_beta   90.00
_cell.angle_gamma   90.00
#
_symmetry.space_group_name_H-M   'P 1'
#
loop_
_entity.id
_entity.type
_entity.pdbx_description
1 polymer ?
#
loop_
_entity_poly.entity_id
_entity_poly.type
_entity_poly.pdbx_seq_one_letter_code
_entity_poly.pdbx_strand_id
1 'polypeptide(L)'
;MEDYVSESDSDYTSYWRDWYSARGPCARNTAMADETKGARDKNQQQEEEEGQQQQQKKKKKKTNFKQFISSRGNEYFCEIDEDYLTDRFNLTGLNTEVQYYQYALDLVTDVFDLDCDDEMRETIEKSARHLYGLVHARYIVTTRGLTKMLDKYKKGEFGKCPRVNCHSHPLLPMGLSDVPALKPVKLYCARCEDLYNPKSSRHASIDGAYFGTSFHNILFQVYPALVPAKSVDRYVPRVYGFKVHAAAALVRWQSVRRDDMRRRLRKLEVDSGFKEEPAPGEDEDEDEDEVDQDVEFGGLDGRVGMMEGPVA
;
A
#
# COMPACT_ATOMS: atom_id res chain seq x y z
N MET A 1 -14.45 -45.17 22.07
CA MET A 1 -14.42 -43.94 21.26
C MET A 1 -15.76 -43.89 20.55
N GLU A 2 -16.80 -43.58 21.32
CA GLU A 2 -17.27 -42.23 21.70
C GLU A 2 -18.22 -41.70 20.61
N ASP A 3 -19.50 -41.72 20.97
CA ASP A 3 -20.62 -41.09 20.28
C ASP A 3 -21.09 -39.88 21.10
N TYR A 4 -21.38 -38.79 20.38
CA TYR A 4 -22.47 -37.82 20.57
C TYR A 4 -22.58 -36.97 21.85
N VAL A 5 -22.62 -35.64 21.70
CA VAL A 5 -23.84 -34.79 21.75
C VAL A 5 -23.46 -33.32 21.43
N SER A 6 -24.43 -32.65 20.84
CA SER A 6 -24.53 -31.38 20.12
C SER A 6 -24.73 -30.10 20.99
N GLU A 7 -24.86 -28.97 20.27
CA GLU A 7 -25.46 -27.66 20.63
C GLU A 7 -24.47 -26.62 21.18
N SER A 8 -24.04 -25.63 20.38
CA SER A 8 -24.70 -24.36 19.99
C SER A 8 -24.76 -23.34 21.12
N ASP A 9 -24.01 -22.24 21.01
CA ASP A 9 -24.31 -21.02 21.74
C ASP A 9 -24.04 -19.77 20.88
N SER A 10 -25.11 -18.98 20.77
CA SER A 10 -25.22 -17.68 20.15
C SER A 10 -25.05 -16.56 21.18
N ASP A 11 -24.60 -15.40 20.71
CA ASP A 11 -24.98 -14.05 21.14
C ASP A 11 -24.67 -13.61 22.59
N TYR A 12 -23.78 -12.62 22.77
CA TYR A 12 -24.10 -11.19 22.77
C TYR A 12 -24.51 -10.68 24.16
N THR A 13 -24.07 -9.46 24.49
CA THR A 13 -24.26 -8.71 25.75
C THR A 13 -23.31 -9.13 26.89
N SER A 14 -22.78 -8.28 27.75
CA SER A 14 -22.63 -6.83 27.84
C SER A 14 -21.92 -6.55 29.18
N TYR A 15 -21.12 -5.48 29.25
CA TYR A 15 -21.02 -4.59 30.42
C TYR A 15 -20.79 -5.19 31.82
N TRP A 16 -19.54 -5.17 32.28
CA TRP A 16 -19.21 -5.06 33.71
C TRP A 16 -18.63 -3.68 34.00
N ARG A 17 -19.55 -2.73 34.27
CA ARG A 17 -19.34 -1.64 35.22
C ARG A 17 -19.51 -2.20 36.65
N ASP A 18 -18.99 -1.45 37.61
CA ASP A 18 -19.27 -1.52 39.05
C ASP A 18 -18.42 -2.48 39.88
N TRP A 19 -17.20 -2.02 40.18
CA TRP A 19 -16.49 -2.41 41.41
C TRP A 19 -16.14 -1.17 42.24
N TYR A 20 -17.16 -0.39 42.59
CA TYR A 20 -17.10 0.62 43.64
C TYR A 20 -18.36 0.50 44.51
N SER A 21 -18.24 -0.19 45.64
CA SER A 21 -18.92 0.21 46.88
C SER A 21 -18.58 -0.68 48.07
N ALA A 22 -18.44 0.01 49.20
CA ALA A 22 -18.70 -0.46 50.56
C ALA A 22 -17.67 -1.40 51.22
N ARG A 23 -16.69 -0.74 51.84
CA ARG A 23 -16.12 -1.17 53.13
C ARG A 23 -17.19 -1.04 54.23
N GLY A 24 -17.22 -2.01 55.15
CA GLY A 24 -17.78 -1.91 56.50
C GLY A 24 -17.29 -3.09 57.37
N PRO A 25 -17.06 -2.92 58.69
CA PRO A 25 -15.89 -3.50 59.40
C PRO A 25 -16.23 -4.46 60.56
N CYS A 26 -15.26 -5.24 61.07
CA CYS A 26 -15.04 -5.45 62.52
C CYS A 26 -13.78 -6.29 62.86
N ALA A 27 -13.31 -6.11 64.11
CA ALA A 27 -12.33 -6.85 64.93
C ALA A 27 -10.86 -6.38 64.88
N ARG A 28 -10.42 -5.48 65.78
CA ARG A 28 -9.81 -5.73 67.12
C ARG A 28 -8.62 -6.71 67.05
N ASN A 29 -7.39 -6.35 67.40
CA ASN A 29 -6.97 -6.04 68.77
C ASN A 29 -5.51 -5.53 68.87
N THR A 30 -5.26 -4.81 69.97
CA THR A 30 -4.02 -4.61 70.74
C THR A 30 -2.83 -3.85 70.15
N ALA A 31 -2.59 -2.70 70.78
CA ALA A 31 -1.37 -1.92 70.79
C ALA A 31 -0.26 -2.59 71.62
N MET A 32 0.99 -2.47 71.16
CA MET A 32 2.16 -2.22 72.01
C MET A 32 3.15 -1.35 71.23
N ALA A 33 3.68 -0.36 71.94
CA ALA A 33 4.53 0.73 71.45
C ALA A 33 5.94 0.24 71.07
N ASP A 34 6.55 0.89 70.08
CA ASP A 34 7.93 1.36 70.24
C ASP A 34 8.23 2.54 69.30
N GLU A 35 8.57 3.68 69.89
CA GLU A 35 9.04 4.87 69.20
C GLU A 35 10.50 4.63 68.79
N THR A 36 10.77 4.45 67.50
CA THR A 36 12.03 4.82 66.83
C THR A 36 12.05 4.29 65.39
N LYS A 37 11.60 5.09 64.40
CA LYS A 37 11.90 4.90 62.96
C LYS A 37 11.42 6.09 62.12
N GLY A 38 11.85 7.29 62.50
CA GLY A 38 11.50 8.53 61.78
C GLY A 38 12.38 8.86 60.56
N ALA A 39 13.28 7.98 60.11
CA ALA A 39 14.32 8.38 59.14
C ALA A 39 14.63 7.37 58.02
N ARG A 40 13.94 6.22 57.91
CA ARG A 40 14.24 5.20 56.89
C ARG A 40 13.15 4.95 55.84
N ASP A 41 11.90 5.33 56.10
CA ASP A 41 10.79 5.12 55.14
C ASP A 41 10.67 6.21 54.07
N LYS A 42 11.23 7.42 54.30
CA LYS A 42 11.16 8.50 53.31
C LYS A 42 12.05 8.26 52.10
N ASN A 43 13.12 7.47 52.25
CA ASN A 43 14.08 7.23 51.18
C ASN A 43 13.62 6.12 50.22
N GLN A 44 12.90 5.10 50.72
CA GLN A 44 12.35 4.02 49.87
C GLN A 44 11.12 4.47 49.07
N GLN A 45 10.28 5.36 49.62
CA GLN A 45 9.15 5.92 48.87
C GLN A 45 9.61 6.93 47.80
N GLN A 46 10.72 7.65 48.01
CA GLN A 46 11.28 8.54 46.99
C GLN A 46 11.92 7.76 45.82
N GLU A 47 12.62 6.65 46.07
CA GLU A 47 13.21 5.83 45.00
C GLU A 47 12.14 5.13 44.11
N GLU A 48 11.01 4.72 44.68
CA GLU A 48 9.89 4.13 43.90
C GLU A 48 9.10 5.18 43.09
N GLU A 49 8.92 6.40 43.61
CA GLU A 49 8.30 7.50 42.87
C GLU A 49 9.23 8.04 41.76
N GLU A 50 10.54 8.09 41.97
CA GLU A 50 11.51 8.45 40.93
C GLU A 50 11.60 7.37 39.84
N GLY A 51 11.55 6.08 40.21
CA GLY A 51 11.47 4.98 39.26
C GLY A 51 10.21 5.01 38.41
N GLN A 52 9.06 5.38 38.99
CA GLN A 52 7.80 5.54 38.28
C GLN A 52 7.75 6.83 37.42
N GLN A 53 8.37 7.92 37.87
CA GLN A 53 8.53 9.14 37.07
C GLN A 53 9.51 8.94 35.90
N GLN A 54 10.57 8.14 36.07
CA GLN A 54 11.47 7.75 34.98
C GLN A 54 10.79 6.80 33.99
N GLN A 55 9.94 5.88 34.45
CA GLN A 55 9.14 5.02 33.57
C GLN A 55 8.00 5.78 32.86
N GLN A 56 7.41 6.81 33.49
CA GLN A 56 6.44 7.70 32.84
C GLN A 56 7.09 8.69 31.88
N LYS A 57 8.30 9.20 32.17
CA LYS A 57 9.12 9.96 31.21
C LYS A 57 9.54 9.09 30.01
N LYS A 58 9.83 7.80 30.22
CA LYS A 58 10.08 6.83 29.14
C LYS A 58 8.83 6.51 28.30
N LYS A 59 7.63 6.50 28.89
CA LYS A 59 6.36 6.28 28.17
C LYS A 59 5.84 7.50 27.40
N LYS A 60 6.42 8.69 27.62
CA LYS A 60 5.92 9.95 27.05
C LYS A 60 6.97 10.75 26.25
N LYS A 61 8.01 10.10 25.75
CA LYS A 61 8.69 10.57 24.54
C LYS A 61 8.16 9.75 23.36
N LYS A 62 6.98 10.13 22.84
CA LYS A 62 6.74 9.85 21.42
C LYS A 62 7.80 10.66 20.68
N THR A 63 8.85 9.98 20.25
CA THR A 63 9.83 10.37 19.24
C THR A 63 9.29 11.46 18.31
N ASN A 64 9.98 12.60 18.22
CA ASN A 64 9.56 13.75 17.43
C ASN A 64 9.37 13.35 15.95
N PHE A 65 10.16 12.37 15.49
CA PHE A 65 10.13 11.93 14.11
C PHE A 65 9.00 10.94 13.77
N LYS A 66 8.58 10.03 14.68
CA LYS A 66 7.38 9.19 14.43
C LYS A 66 6.11 10.02 14.33
N GLN A 67 6.05 11.16 15.02
CA GLN A 67 4.99 12.15 14.87
C GLN A 67 5.02 12.80 13.46
N PHE A 68 6.20 13.01 12.88
CA PHE A 68 6.35 13.51 11.51
C PHE A 68 5.85 12.50 10.46
N ILE A 69 6.12 11.20 10.62
CA ILE A 69 5.61 10.15 9.72
C ILE A 69 4.08 10.07 9.79
N SER A 70 3.52 10.22 10.99
CA SER A 70 2.06 10.26 11.19
C SER A 70 1.42 11.59 10.79
N SER A 71 2.21 12.58 10.35
CA SER A 71 1.69 13.89 9.98
C SER A 71 0.92 13.84 8.65
N ARG A 72 -0.03 14.78 8.52
CA ARG A 72 -0.94 14.84 7.37
C ARG A 72 -0.16 15.13 6.09
N GLY A 73 -0.30 14.28 5.07
CA GLY A 73 0.43 14.38 3.80
C GLY A 73 1.45 13.26 3.59
N ASN A 74 1.90 12.59 4.66
CA ASN A 74 2.92 11.55 4.62
C ASN A 74 2.36 10.12 4.68
N GLU A 75 1.08 9.94 4.32
CA GLU A 75 0.37 8.66 4.43
C GLU A 75 1.01 7.55 3.59
N TYR A 76 1.82 7.88 2.57
CA TYR A 76 2.50 6.88 1.74
C TYR A 76 3.78 6.30 2.35
N PHE A 77 4.41 6.99 3.30
CA PHE A 77 5.68 6.54 3.89
C PHE A 77 5.46 5.37 4.85
N CYS A 78 6.31 4.35 4.77
CA CYS A 78 6.39 3.32 5.81
C CYS A 78 7.39 3.73 6.90
N GLU A 79 7.21 3.19 8.11
CA GLU A 79 8.18 3.34 9.18
C GLU A 79 9.41 2.48 8.89
N ILE A 80 10.58 3.11 8.84
CA ILE A 80 11.87 2.41 8.66
C ILE A 80 12.30 1.81 10.00
N ASP A 81 12.85 0.60 9.98
CA ASP A 81 13.39 -0.03 11.19
C ASP A 81 14.62 0.75 11.69
N GLU A 82 14.70 0.94 13.01
CA GLU A 82 15.84 1.63 13.66
C GLU A 82 17.16 0.89 13.35
N ASP A 83 17.17 -0.45 13.34
CA ASP A 83 18.32 -1.27 12.94
C ASP A 83 18.87 -0.88 11.56
N TYR A 84 17.98 -0.61 10.59
CA TYR A 84 18.38 -0.26 9.23
C TYR A 84 19.04 1.13 9.17
N LEU A 85 18.58 2.06 10.03
CA LEU A 85 19.14 3.40 10.17
C LEU A 85 20.48 3.40 10.92
N THR A 86 20.72 2.44 11.81
CA THR A 86 22.01 2.35 12.53
C THR A 86 23.14 1.79 11.67
N ASP A 87 22.82 1.03 10.61
CA ASP A 87 23.82 0.43 9.74
C ASP A 87 24.34 1.42 8.68
N ARG A 88 25.63 1.76 8.81
CA ARG A 88 26.33 2.69 7.93
C ARG A 88 26.39 2.24 6.48
N PHE A 89 26.36 0.92 6.21
CA PHE A 89 26.42 0.40 4.84
C PHE A 89 25.21 0.83 4.01
N ASN A 90 24.02 0.84 4.61
CA ASN A 90 22.77 1.21 3.94
C ASN A 90 22.70 2.70 3.60
N LEU A 91 23.46 3.53 4.33
CA LEU A 91 23.49 4.98 4.20
C LEU A 91 24.63 5.50 3.32
N THR A 92 25.41 4.62 2.71
CA THR A 92 26.55 4.98 1.85
C THR A 92 26.14 5.92 0.71
N GLY A 93 26.92 6.99 0.49
CA GLY A 93 26.70 7.99 -0.56
C GLY A 93 25.67 9.08 -0.23
N LEU A 94 24.85 8.93 0.81
CA LEU A 94 23.87 9.96 1.20
C LEU A 94 24.51 11.19 1.85
N ASN A 95 25.73 11.03 2.36
CA ASN A 95 26.53 12.10 2.96
C ASN A 95 26.90 13.21 1.96
N THR A 96 26.96 12.92 0.66
CA THR A 96 27.24 13.93 -0.38
C THR A 96 25.99 14.62 -0.90
N GLU A 97 24.82 13.99 -0.74
CA GLU A 97 23.54 14.53 -1.22
C GLU A 97 22.85 15.41 -0.16
N VAL A 98 23.01 15.08 1.12
CA VAL A 98 22.32 15.75 2.22
C VAL A 98 23.24 16.73 2.96
N GLN A 99 22.80 17.98 3.08
CA GLN A 99 23.47 18.98 3.93
C GLN A 99 23.26 18.66 5.41
N TYR A 100 24.26 18.93 6.25
CA TYR A 100 24.18 18.67 7.70
C TYR A 100 23.81 17.21 8.04
N TYR A 101 24.33 16.26 7.28
CA TYR A 101 23.98 14.83 7.37
C TYR A 101 24.00 14.27 8.80
N GLN A 102 25.03 14.57 9.59
CA GLN A 102 25.14 14.06 10.97
C GLN A 102 24.00 14.56 11.85
N TYR A 103 23.74 15.89 11.84
CA TYR A 103 22.65 16.50 12.59
C TYR A 103 21.28 16.01 12.13
N ALA A 104 21.10 15.80 10.83
CA ALA A 104 19.88 15.23 10.26
C ALA A 104 19.65 13.78 10.73
N LEU A 105 20.70 12.96 10.78
CA LEU A 105 20.62 11.58 11.27
C LEU A 105 20.33 11.52 12.77
N ASP A 106 20.99 12.36 13.55
CA ASP A 106 20.77 12.46 15.00
C ASP A 106 19.32 12.89 15.30
N LEU A 107 18.73 13.75 14.45
CA LEU A 107 17.32 14.15 14.55
C LEU A 107 16.35 13.01 14.21
N VAL A 108 16.65 12.21 13.19
CA VAL A 108 15.81 11.05 12.81
C VAL A 108 15.87 9.94 13.86
N THR A 109 17.01 9.77 14.53
CA THR A 109 17.23 8.77 15.59
C THR A 109 16.84 9.24 16.99
N ASP A 110 16.27 10.45 17.12
CA ASP A 110 15.90 11.09 18.39
C ASP A 110 17.06 11.22 19.41
N VAL A 111 18.32 11.26 18.92
CA VAL A 111 19.53 11.52 19.71
C VAL A 111 19.92 13.02 19.66
N PHE A 112 19.17 13.83 18.92
CA PHE A 112 19.42 15.26 18.77
C PHE A 112 19.19 16.03 20.08
N ASP A 113 20.28 16.53 20.65
CA ASP A 113 20.31 17.28 21.92
C ASP A 113 21.04 18.63 21.75
N LEU A 114 20.73 19.33 20.65
CA LEU A 114 21.32 20.64 20.33
C LEU A 114 20.28 21.75 20.40
N ASP A 115 20.49 22.66 21.35
CA ASP A 115 19.84 23.97 21.40
C ASP A 115 20.46 24.86 20.31
N CYS A 116 19.82 24.89 19.14
CA CYS A 116 20.20 25.72 18.01
C CYS A 116 19.15 26.79 17.75
N ASP A 117 19.55 27.88 17.08
CA ASP A 117 18.64 28.95 16.67
C ASP A 117 17.49 28.40 15.81
N ASP A 118 16.29 28.97 15.94
CA ASP A 118 15.07 28.47 15.28
C ASP A 118 15.23 28.32 13.75
N GLU A 119 15.96 29.25 13.11
CA GLU A 119 16.23 29.23 11.67
C GLU A 119 17.16 28.08 11.27
N MET A 120 18.19 27.80 12.07
CA MET A 120 19.06 26.65 11.87
C MET A 120 18.28 25.34 12.08
N ARG A 121 17.41 25.30 13.10
CA ARG A 121 16.56 24.13 13.38
C ARG A 121 15.66 23.77 12.20
N GLU A 122 15.05 24.77 11.55
CA GLU A 122 14.21 24.55 10.36
C GLU A 122 15.02 23.96 9.19
N THR A 123 16.25 24.42 8.97
CA THR A 123 17.12 23.87 7.91
C THR A 123 17.53 22.42 8.19
N ILE A 124 17.80 22.08 9.44
CA ILE A 124 18.12 20.71 9.87
C ILE A 124 16.89 19.81 9.69
N GLU A 125 15.70 20.27 10.09
CA GLU A 125 14.46 19.52 9.87
C GLU A 125 14.18 19.26 8.39
N LYS A 126 14.39 20.26 7.52
CA LYS A 126 14.22 20.09 6.07
C LYS A 126 15.20 19.05 5.52
N SER A 127 16.44 19.08 5.99
CA SER A 127 17.49 18.12 5.61
C SER A 127 17.19 16.71 6.13
N ALA A 128 16.66 16.59 7.35
CA ALA A 128 16.22 15.32 7.93
C ALA A 128 15.04 14.69 7.16
N ARG A 129 14.05 15.49 6.72
CA ARG A 129 12.98 14.99 5.84
C ARG A 129 13.53 14.46 4.52
N HIS A 130 14.49 15.19 3.94
CA HIS A 130 15.14 14.80 2.69
C HIS A 130 15.93 13.49 2.86
N LEU A 131 16.74 13.39 3.91
CA LEU A 131 17.47 12.18 4.27
C LEU A 131 16.54 10.98 4.44
N TYR A 132 15.47 11.14 5.24
CA TYR A 132 14.51 10.07 5.46
C TYR A 132 13.88 9.58 4.16
N GLY A 133 13.52 10.50 3.25
CA GLY A 133 12.99 10.15 1.95
C GLY A 133 13.96 9.32 1.10
N LEU A 134 15.24 9.69 1.07
CA LEU A 134 16.27 8.93 0.34
C LEU A 134 16.52 7.54 0.93
N VAL A 135 16.56 7.45 2.26
CA VAL A 135 16.68 6.15 2.94
C VAL A 135 15.44 5.30 2.72
N HIS A 136 14.25 5.90 2.71
CA HIS A 136 12.99 5.23 2.45
C HIS A 136 12.99 4.55 1.07
N ALA A 137 13.48 5.24 0.03
CA ALA A 137 13.60 4.67 -1.32
C ALA A 137 14.43 3.38 -1.36
N ARG A 138 15.52 3.33 -0.58
CA ARG A 138 16.36 2.12 -0.44
C ARG A 138 15.67 1.05 0.41
N TYR A 139 15.04 1.46 1.51
CA TYR A 139 14.43 0.56 2.48
C TYR A 139 13.24 -0.22 1.91
N ILE A 140 12.36 0.42 1.13
CA ILE A 140 11.16 -0.25 0.58
C ILE A 140 11.47 -1.33 -0.46
N VAL A 141 12.71 -1.39 -0.97
CA VAL A 141 13.19 -2.46 -1.86
C VAL A 141 13.63 -3.70 -1.07
N THR A 142 13.95 -3.56 0.22
CA THR A 142 14.33 -4.68 1.08
C THR A 142 13.13 -5.56 1.43
N THR A 143 13.37 -6.83 1.81
CA THR A 143 12.30 -7.76 2.22
C THR A 143 11.45 -7.25 3.39
N ARG A 144 12.08 -6.59 4.37
CA ARG A 144 11.39 -5.97 5.52
C ARG A 144 10.51 -4.80 5.07
N GLY A 145 11.05 -3.89 4.24
CA GLY A 145 10.31 -2.75 3.70
C GLY A 145 9.15 -3.16 2.79
N LEU A 146 9.35 -4.14 1.91
CA LEU A 146 8.31 -4.69 1.03
C LEU A 146 7.13 -5.22 1.82
N THR A 147 7.37 -5.90 2.95
CA THR A 147 6.30 -6.44 3.80
C THR A 147 5.46 -5.32 4.42
N LYS A 148 6.09 -4.26 4.94
CA LYS A 148 5.37 -3.11 5.48
C LYS A 148 4.55 -2.38 4.41
N MET A 149 5.12 -2.20 3.22
CA MET A 149 4.40 -1.57 2.10
C MET A 149 3.25 -2.44 1.59
N LEU A 150 3.43 -3.77 1.60
CA LEU A 150 2.38 -4.72 1.24
C LEU A 150 1.18 -4.61 2.19
N ASP A 151 1.41 -4.48 3.50
CA ASP A 151 0.31 -4.32 4.46
C ASP A 151 -0.49 -3.04 4.19
N LYS A 152 0.20 -1.94 3.84
CA LYS A 152 -0.45 -0.68 3.44
C LYS A 152 -1.19 -0.80 2.11
N TYR A 153 -0.65 -1.57 1.17
CA TYR A 153 -1.29 -1.87 -0.12
C TYR A 153 -2.59 -2.65 0.07
N LYS A 154 -2.58 -3.69 0.92
CA LYS A 154 -3.78 -4.47 1.27
C LYS A 154 -4.87 -3.61 1.93
N LYS A 155 -4.46 -2.66 2.77
CA LYS A 155 -5.38 -1.67 3.37
C LYS A 155 -5.87 -0.61 2.39
N GLY A 156 -5.22 -0.45 1.23
CA GLY A 156 -5.58 0.53 0.22
C GLY A 156 -5.22 1.97 0.60
N GLU A 157 -4.21 2.18 1.45
CA GLU A 157 -3.81 3.51 1.96
C GLU A 157 -3.25 4.43 0.88
N PHE A 158 -2.69 3.87 -0.20
CA PHE A 158 -2.15 4.61 -1.34
C PHE A 158 -3.23 5.18 -2.28
N GLY A 159 -4.49 4.78 -2.06
CA GLY A 159 -5.61 5.15 -2.92
C GLY A 159 -5.95 4.09 -3.96
N LYS A 160 -6.93 4.42 -4.80
CA LYS A 160 -7.58 3.51 -5.74
C LYS A 160 -7.50 4.07 -7.16
N CYS A 161 -7.45 3.17 -8.15
CA CYS A 161 -7.36 3.52 -9.56
C CYS A 161 -8.55 4.38 -10.00
N PRO A 162 -8.31 5.53 -10.68
CA PRO A 162 -9.38 6.38 -11.20
C PRO A 162 -10.11 5.78 -12.40
N ARG A 163 -9.53 4.77 -13.06
CA ARG A 163 -10.14 4.10 -14.22
C ARG A 163 -11.33 3.25 -13.76
N VAL A 164 -12.51 3.52 -14.31
CA VAL A 164 -13.77 2.84 -13.96
C VAL A 164 -13.66 1.32 -14.13
N ASN A 165 -13.12 0.87 -15.27
CA ASN A 165 -12.95 -0.56 -15.58
C ASN A 165 -11.95 -1.27 -14.65
N CYS A 166 -11.14 -0.54 -13.88
CA CYS A 166 -10.27 -1.15 -12.88
C CYS A 166 -10.99 -1.49 -11.57
N HIS A 167 -12.29 -1.18 -11.44
CA HIS A 167 -13.12 -1.49 -10.27
C HIS A 167 -12.47 -1.05 -8.94
N SER A 168 -11.85 0.14 -8.95
CA SER A 168 -11.20 0.72 -7.77
C SER A 168 -10.03 -0.11 -7.18
N HIS A 169 -9.28 -0.80 -8.05
CA HIS A 169 -8.07 -1.53 -7.68
C HIS A 169 -7.06 -0.64 -6.91
N PRO A 170 -6.44 -1.13 -5.82
CA PRO A 170 -5.46 -0.37 -5.04
C PRO A 170 -4.22 -0.01 -5.87
N LEU A 171 -3.63 1.13 -5.56
CA LEU A 171 -2.47 1.67 -6.26
C LEU A 171 -1.19 1.50 -5.43
N LEU A 172 -0.03 1.65 -6.08
CA LEU A 172 1.27 1.70 -5.42
C LEU A 172 1.98 3.01 -5.73
N PRO A 173 2.67 3.64 -4.77
CA PRO A 173 3.46 4.83 -5.05
C PRO A 173 4.72 4.46 -5.82
N MET A 174 5.13 5.32 -6.77
CA MET A 174 6.40 5.23 -7.46
C MET A 174 6.90 6.60 -7.92
N GLY A 175 8.21 6.71 -8.09
CA GLY A 175 8.87 7.83 -8.73
C GLY A 175 8.99 7.64 -10.24
N LEU A 176 8.97 8.74 -11.00
CA LEU A 176 9.34 8.75 -12.42
C LEU A 176 10.87 8.90 -12.62
N SER A 177 11.57 9.35 -11.58
CA SER A 177 13.02 9.51 -11.56
C SER A 177 13.50 9.25 -10.14
N ASP A 178 14.70 8.72 -10.02
CA ASP A 178 15.39 8.48 -8.75
C ASP A 178 16.17 9.73 -8.29
N VAL A 179 16.28 10.75 -9.14
CA VAL A 179 16.96 12.02 -8.80
C VAL A 179 15.97 12.95 -8.09
N PRO A 180 16.33 13.47 -6.89
CA PRO A 180 15.45 14.35 -6.13
C PRO A 180 15.08 15.65 -6.83
N ALA A 181 13.98 16.26 -6.37
CA ALA A 181 13.44 17.56 -6.79
C ALA A 181 13.06 17.68 -8.28
N LEU A 182 13.04 16.59 -9.03
CA LEU A 182 12.64 16.60 -10.45
C LEU A 182 11.13 16.45 -10.65
N LYS A 183 10.55 15.37 -10.10
CA LYS A 183 9.16 15.00 -10.36
C LYS A 183 8.50 14.48 -9.08
N PRO A 184 7.25 14.86 -8.80
CA PRO A 184 6.53 14.37 -7.64
C PRO A 184 6.13 12.90 -7.81
N VAL A 185 5.74 12.28 -6.70
CA VAL A 185 5.27 10.89 -6.65
C VAL A 185 4.06 10.66 -7.56
N LYS A 186 4.06 9.50 -8.22
CA LYS A 186 2.97 8.99 -9.05
C LYS A 186 2.45 7.69 -8.45
N LEU A 187 1.28 7.27 -8.91
CA LEU A 187 0.63 6.05 -8.47
C LEU A 187 0.53 5.06 -9.63
N TYR A 188 1.07 3.87 -9.46
CA TYR A 188 1.01 2.77 -10.40
C TYR A 188 -0.18 1.86 -10.11
N CYS A 189 -0.88 1.43 -11.15
CA CYS A 189 -1.95 0.44 -11.07
C CYS A 189 -1.54 -0.87 -11.75
N ALA A 190 -1.52 -1.97 -11.01
CA ALA A 190 -1.16 -3.28 -11.57
C ALA A 190 -2.21 -3.84 -12.54
N ARG A 191 -3.46 -3.38 -12.47
CA ARG A 191 -4.56 -3.88 -13.32
C ARG A 191 -4.58 -3.28 -14.72
N CYS A 192 -4.21 -2.01 -14.86
CA CYS A 192 -4.14 -1.32 -16.16
C CYS A 192 -2.73 -0.94 -16.59
N GLU A 193 -1.73 -1.19 -15.73
CA GLU A 193 -0.30 -0.94 -15.99
C GLU A 193 0.00 0.50 -16.38
N ASP A 194 -0.74 1.44 -15.81
CA ASP A 194 -0.65 2.85 -16.14
C ASP A 194 -0.41 3.70 -14.89
N LEU A 195 0.10 4.90 -15.12
CA LEU A 195 0.53 5.84 -14.09
C LEU A 195 -0.50 6.95 -13.89
N TYR A 196 -0.82 7.21 -12.63
CA TYR A 196 -1.80 8.19 -12.22
C TYR A 196 -1.19 9.25 -11.31
N ASN A 197 -1.78 10.45 -11.38
CA ASN A 197 -1.51 11.49 -10.40
C ASN A 197 -2.32 11.21 -9.12
N PRO A 198 -1.74 11.45 -7.94
CA PRO A 198 -2.50 11.35 -6.70
C PRO A 198 -3.67 12.36 -6.71
N LYS A 199 -4.84 11.92 -6.24
CA LYS A 199 -6.07 12.74 -6.24
C LYS A 199 -5.97 13.96 -5.31
N SER A 200 -5.28 13.82 -4.18
CA SER A 200 -5.10 14.92 -3.23
C SER A 200 -3.84 15.72 -3.57
N SER A 201 -3.98 17.04 -3.67
CA SER A 201 -2.86 17.98 -3.86
C SER A 201 -1.77 17.84 -2.77
N ARG A 202 -2.15 17.43 -1.55
CA ARG A 202 -1.23 17.17 -0.43
C ARG A 202 -0.11 16.17 -0.77
N HIS A 203 -0.39 15.18 -1.61
CA HIS A 203 0.61 14.17 -1.99
C HIS A 203 1.38 14.59 -3.24
N ALA A 204 0.93 15.61 -3.95
CA ALA A 204 1.62 16.14 -5.12
C ALA A 204 2.89 16.94 -4.75
N SER A 205 3.03 17.36 -3.49
CA SER A 205 4.25 17.97 -2.97
C SER A 205 5.31 16.96 -2.53
N ILE A 206 4.98 15.66 -2.48
CA ILE A 206 5.94 14.62 -2.11
C ILE A 206 6.81 14.29 -3.33
N ASP A 207 8.11 14.24 -3.11
CA ASP A 207 9.07 13.86 -4.13
C ASP A 207 8.90 12.38 -4.54
N GLY A 208 8.93 12.11 -5.84
CA GLY A 208 8.87 10.74 -6.36
C GLY A 208 10.16 9.96 -6.08
N ALA A 209 11.30 10.64 -5.96
CA ALA A 209 12.60 10.00 -5.71
C ALA A 209 12.61 9.17 -4.41
N TYR A 210 11.80 9.55 -3.42
CA TYR A 210 11.71 8.86 -2.12
C TYR A 210 11.03 7.48 -2.17
N PHE A 211 10.41 7.14 -3.30
CA PHE A 211 9.85 5.82 -3.56
C PHE A 211 10.64 5.07 -4.65
N GLY A 212 11.46 5.79 -5.41
CA GLY A 212 12.21 5.25 -6.54
C GLY A 212 11.36 4.77 -7.70
N THR A 213 12.02 4.49 -8.81
CA THR A 213 11.42 4.01 -10.06
C THR A 213 11.12 2.52 -10.02
N SER A 214 11.87 1.75 -9.23
CA SER A 214 11.88 0.28 -9.31
C SER A 214 10.96 -0.43 -8.30
N PHE A 215 10.51 0.26 -7.25
CA PHE A 215 9.79 -0.37 -6.12
C PHE A 215 8.58 -1.21 -6.54
N HIS A 216 7.70 -0.67 -7.40
CA HIS A 216 6.49 -1.37 -7.85
C HIS A 216 6.82 -2.67 -8.59
N ASN A 217 7.85 -2.67 -9.45
CA ASN A 217 8.28 -3.86 -10.20
C ASN A 217 8.84 -4.94 -9.26
N ILE A 218 9.69 -4.54 -8.31
CA ILE A 218 10.31 -5.46 -7.36
C ILE A 218 9.25 -6.10 -6.45
N LEU A 219 8.24 -5.34 -6.02
CA LEU A 219 7.14 -5.88 -5.21
C LEU A 219 6.41 -7.01 -5.93
N PHE A 220 6.09 -6.84 -7.22
CA PHE A 220 5.41 -7.89 -8.00
C PHE A 220 6.32 -9.06 -8.38
N GLN A 221 7.63 -8.84 -8.48
CA GLN A 221 8.59 -9.92 -8.67
C GLN A 221 8.68 -10.83 -7.43
N VAL A 222 8.64 -10.23 -6.23
CA VAL A 222 8.67 -10.98 -4.96
C VAL A 222 7.30 -11.61 -4.65
N TYR A 223 6.21 -10.92 -4.99
CA TYR A 223 4.85 -11.37 -4.72
C TYR A 223 4.02 -11.48 -6.02
N PRO A 224 4.28 -12.48 -6.88
CA PRO A 224 3.58 -12.64 -8.16
C PRO A 224 2.08 -12.90 -8.00
N ALA A 225 1.66 -13.50 -6.88
CA ALA A 225 0.25 -13.78 -6.59
C ALA A 225 -0.61 -12.51 -6.41
N LEU A 226 0.00 -11.33 -6.23
CA LEU A 226 -0.73 -10.07 -6.11
C LEU A 226 -1.04 -9.41 -7.46
N VAL A 227 -0.45 -9.91 -8.55
CA VAL A 227 -0.69 -9.36 -9.89
C VAL A 227 -2.13 -9.69 -10.29
N PRO A 228 -3.01 -8.69 -10.45
CA PRO A 228 -4.40 -8.95 -10.77
C PRO A 228 -4.52 -9.45 -12.21
N ALA A 229 -5.53 -10.30 -12.41
CA ALA A 229 -6.07 -10.60 -13.72
C ALA A 229 -6.37 -9.31 -14.49
N LYS A 230 -5.66 -9.12 -15.60
CA LYS A 230 -5.76 -7.91 -16.40
C LYS A 230 -7.06 -7.95 -17.23
N SER A 231 -7.85 -6.87 -17.17
CA SER A 231 -9.17 -6.81 -17.81
C SER A 231 -9.06 -6.43 -19.30
N VAL A 232 -9.73 -7.18 -20.18
CA VAL A 232 -9.82 -6.85 -21.61
C VAL A 232 -10.83 -5.73 -21.86
N ASP A 233 -11.80 -5.61 -20.96
CA ASP A 233 -12.88 -4.62 -21.00
C ASP A 233 -12.41 -3.18 -21.20
N ARG A 234 -12.95 -2.56 -22.25
CA ARG A 234 -12.82 -1.14 -22.55
C ARG A 234 -14.20 -0.51 -22.66
N TYR A 235 -14.30 0.75 -22.26
CA TYR A 235 -15.51 1.52 -22.46
C TYR A 235 -15.83 1.63 -23.95
N VAL A 236 -17.01 1.14 -24.34
CA VAL A 236 -17.53 1.25 -25.70
C VAL A 236 -18.50 2.43 -25.74
N PRO A 237 -18.16 3.55 -26.40
CA PRO A 237 -19.05 4.69 -26.49
C PRO A 237 -20.31 4.32 -27.26
N ARG A 238 -21.48 4.60 -26.68
CA ARG A 238 -22.80 4.36 -27.29
C ARG A 238 -23.60 5.65 -27.35
N VAL A 239 -24.28 5.88 -28.46
CA VAL A 239 -25.22 6.98 -28.68
C VAL A 239 -26.57 6.35 -29.00
N TYR A 240 -27.59 6.63 -28.18
CA TYR A 240 -28.92 6.00 -28.25
C TYR A 240 -28.88 4.45 -28.34
N GLY A 241 -27.94 3.81 -27.63
CA GLY A 241 -27.77 2.35 -27.62
C GLY A 241 -26.87 1.80 -28.75
N PHE A 242 -26.67 2.56 -29.82
CA PHE A 242 -25.80 2.20 -30.94
C PHE A 242 -24.34 2.52 -30.64
N LYS A 243 -23.41 1.63 -31.02
CA LYS A 243 -21.96 1.86 -30.88
C LYS A 243 -21.53 2.98 -31.84
N VAL A 244 -20.78 3.97 -31.36
CA VAL A 244 -20.32 5.10 -32.18
C VAL A 244 -19.27 4.63 -33.20
N HIS A 245 -19.50 4.91 -34.49
CA HIS A 245 -18.56 4.60 -35.56
C HIS A 245 -17.37 5.58 -35.58
N ALA A 246 -16.20 5.14 -36.07
CA ALA A 246 -14.86 5.78 -36.05
C ALA A 246 -13.98 5.48 -34.81
N ALA A 247 -14.39 5.85 -33.58
CA ALA A 247 -13.61 5.50 -32.38
C ALA A 247 -13.61 3.98 -32.11
N ALA A 248 -14.71 3.30 -32.42
CA ALA A 248 -14.77 1.84 -32.37
C ALA A 248 -13.86 1.17 -33.42
N ALA A 249 -13.57 1.82 -34.54
CA ALA A 249 -12.62 1.30 -35.54
C ALA A 249 -11.17 1.37 -35.03
N LEU A 250 -10.77 2.47 -34.38
CA LEU A 250 -9.46 2.60 -33.76
C LEU A 250 -9.28 1.62 -32.59
N VAL A 251 -10.30 1.45 -31.73
CA VAL A 251 -10.26 0.48 -30.62
C VAL A 251 -10.18 -0.95 -31.13
N ARG A 252 -10.90 -1.30 -32.21
CA ARG A 252 -10.75 -2.60 -32.89
C ARG A 252 -9.34 -2.78 -33.44
N TRP A 253 -8.79 -1.78 -34.13
CA TRP A 253 -7.41 -1.82 -34.66
C TRP A 253 -6.34 -1.99 -33.57
N GLN A 254 -6.45 -1.25 -32.47
CA GLN A 254 -5.54 -1.38 -31.31
C GLN A 254 -5.67 -2.75 -30.62
N SER A 255 -6.88 -3.32 -30.60
CA SER A 255 -7.12 -4.65 -30.03
C SER A 255 -6.52 -5.74 -30.93
N VAL A 256 -6.68 -5.64 -32.25
CA VAL A 256 -6.02 -6.52 -33.23
C VAL A 256 -4.50 -6.48 -33.09
N ARG A 257 -3.90 -5.29 -32.94
CA ARG A 257 -2.44 -5.17 -32.74
C ARG A 257 -1.96 -5.74 -31.41
N ARG A 258 -2.75 -5.60 -30.35
CA ARG A 258 -2.50 -6.27 -29.06
C ARG A 258 -2.55 -7.79 -29.22
N ASP A 259 -3.53 -8.31 -29.94
CA ASP A 259 -3.70 -9.76 -30.11
C ASP A 259 -2.58 -10.37 -30.98
N ASP A 260 -2.11 -9.64 -32.00
CA ASP A 260 -0.91 -10.05 -32.76
C ASP A 260 0.33 -10.10 -31.86
N MET A 261 0.52 -9.10 -30.99
CA MET A 261 1.62 -9.09 -30.02
C MET A 261 1.50 -10.23 -29.00
N ARG A 262 0.29 -10.51 -28.51
CA ARG A 262 0.03 -11.67 -27.63
C ARG A 262 0.38 -12.98 -28.33
N ARG A 263 0.00 -13.15 -29.60
CA ARG A 263 0.34 -14.34 -30.40
C ARG A 263 1.86 -14.49 -30.55
N ARG A 264 2.58 -13.40 -30.76
CA ARG A 264 4.06 -13.40 -30.79
C ARG A 264 4.67 -13.78 -29.44
N LEU A 265 4.15 -13.23 -28.34
CA LEU A 265 4.63 -13.53 -26.99
C LEU A 265 4.38 -14.99 -26.61
N ARG A 266 3.21 -15.56 -26.96
CA ARG A 266 2.94 -17.00 -26.82
C ARG A 266 3.92 -17.86 -27.61
N LYS A 267 4.24 -17.45 -28.85
CA LYS A 267 5.22 -18.17 -29.69
C LYS A 267 6.64 -18.13 -29.12
N LEU A 268 6.94 -17.13 -28.30
CA LEU A 268 8.22 -16.98 -27.59
C LEU A 268 8.17 -17.54 -26.16
N GLU A 269 7.08 -18.21 -25.76
CA GLU A 269 6.86 -18.76 -24.42
C GLU A 269 7.00 -17.73 -23.28
N VAL A 270 6.77 -16.45 -23.60
CA VAL A 270 6.80 -15.35 -22.61
C VAL A 270 5.40 -15.19 -22.03
N ASP A 271 5.24 -15.55 -20.75
CA ASP A 271 3.97 -15.38 -20.05
C ASP A 271 3.67 -13.89 -19.82
N SER A 272 2.51 -13.47 -20.30
CA SER A 272 2.07 -12.08 -20.24
C SER A 272 1.31 -11.74 -18.96
N GLY A 273 0.88 -12.74 -18.18
CA GLY A 273 0.14 -12.56 -16.93
C GLY A 273 -1.20 -11.82 -17.06
N PHE A 274 -1.75 -11.67 -18.28
CA PHE A 274 -3.10 -11.11 -18.51
C PHE A 274 -4.12 -12.25 -18.45
N LYS A 275 -5.23 -12.09 -17.71
CA LYS A 275 -6.33 -13.06 -17.75
C LYS A 275 -7.02 -12.96 -19.11
N GLU A 276 -7.16 -14.08 -19.78
CA GLU A 276 -7.99 -14.20 -20.96
C GLU A 276 -9.43 -14.34 -20.52
N GLU A 277 -10.30 -13.49 -21.06
CA GLU A 277 -11.73 -13.75 -21.00
C GLU A 277 -12.03 -14.84 -22.03
N PRO A 278 -12.86 -15.85 -21.68
CA PRO A 278 -13.29 -16.87 -22.62
C PRO A 278 -13.93 -16.19 -23.84
N ALA A 279 -13.65 -16.72 -25.03
CA ALA A 279 -14.23 -16.23 -26.26
C ALA A 279 -15.77 -16.38 -26.17
N PRO A 280 -16.56 -15.36 -26.56
CA PRO A 280 -18.00 -15.53 -26.60
C PRO A 280 -18.35 -16.56 -27.67
N GLY A 281 -18.81 -17.74 -27.25
CA GLY A 281 -19.19 -18.84 -28.14
C GLY A 281 -18.63 -20.22 -27.78
N GLU A 282 -17.85 -20.35 -26.72
CA GLU A 282 -17.51 -21.64 -26.11
C GLU A 282 -18.43 -21.89 -24.90
N ASP A 283 -19.74 -21.80 -25.13
CA ASP A 283 -20.70 -22.41 -24.22
C ASP A 283 -20.88 -23.86 -24.67
N GLU A 284 -20.78 -24.73 -23.68
CA GLU A 284 -20.71 -26.18 -23.73
C GLU A 284 -21.86 -26.77 -24.58
N ASP A 285 -21.50 -27.73 -25.44
CA ASP A 285 -22.43 -28.57 -26.18
C ASP A 285 -23.42 -29.24 -25.19
N GLU A 286 -24.66 -28.77 -25.16
CA GLU A 286 -25.79 -29.53 -24.60
C GLU A 286 -26.59 -30.12 -25.77
N ASP A 287 -26.55 -31.44 -25.83
CA ASP A 287 -27.28 -32.32 -26.75
C ASP A 287 -28.80 -32.05 -26.72
N GLU A 288 -29.40 -31.68 -27.85
CA GLU A 288 -30.82 -31.96 -28.11
C GLU A 288 -30.99 -32.41 -29.57
N ASP A 289 -31.12 -33.73 -29.73
CA ASP A 289 -31.69 -34.38 -30.91
C ASP A 289 -33.16 -33.96 -31.07
N GLU A 290 -33.54 -33.32 -32.18
CA GLU A 290 -34.88 -33.51 -32.76
C GLU A 290 -34.92 -33.18 -34.26
N VAL A 291 -35.84 -33.86 -34.95
CA VAL A 291 -35.73 -34.39 -36.31
C VAL A 291 -36.65 -33.62 -37.30
N ASP A 292 -36.17 -33.44 -38.52
CA ASP A 292 -36.85 -33.19 -39.82
C ASP A 292 -37.91 -32.07 -39.99
N GLN A 293 -37.65 -31.16 -40.95
CA GLN A 293 -38.44 -31.11 -42.20
C GLN A 293 -37.83 -30.20 -43.28
N ASP A 294 -37.70 -30.79 -44.47
CA ASP A 294 -37.35 -30.17 -45.73
C ASP A 294 -38.30 -29.02 -46.12
N VAL A 295 -37.74 -27.86 -46.49
CA VAL A 295 -38.38 -26.97 -47.46
C VAL A 295 -37.33 -26.29 -48.34
N GLU A 296 -37.23 -26.80 -49.56
CA GLU A 296 -36.50 -26.23 -50.68
C GLU A 296 -37.21 -24.95 -51.16
N PHE A 297 -36.52 -23.80 -51.19
CA PHE A 297 -36.94 -22.67 -52.01
C PHE A 297 -35.72 -21.95 -52.58
N GLY A 298 -35.63 -21.97 -53.92
CA GLY A 298 -34.45 -21.57 -54.68
C GLY A 298 -34.25 -20.07 -54.86
N GLY A 299 -32.99 -19.75 -55.17
CA GLY A 299 -32.58 -18.69 -56.08
C GLY A 299 -32.58 -17.26 -55.54
N LEU A 300 -31.38 -16.67 -55.43
CA LEU A 300 -31.00 -15.52 -56.27
C LEU A 300 -29.53 -15.14 -56.06
N ASP A 301 -28.87 -14.95 -57.20
CA ASP A 301 -27.48 -14.55 -57.42
C ASP A 301 -27.01 -13.32 -56.62
N GLY A 302 -25.73 -13.34 -56.24
CA GLY A 302 -25.02 -12.18 -55.70
C GLY A 302 -23.50 -12.36 -55.68
N ARG A 303 -22.88 -12.29 -56.87
CA ARG A 303 -21.44 -12.40 -57.13
C ARG A 303 -20.55 -11.50 -56.23
N VAL A 304 -19.55 -12.15 -55.66
CA VAL A 304 -18.11 -11.81 -55.55
C VAL A 304 -17.67 -10.38 -55.89
N GLY A 305 -16.93 -9.78 -54.95
CA GLY A 305 -16.06 -8.62 -55.18
C GLY A 305 -14.97 -8.50 -54.12
N MET A 306 -13.98 -9.40 -54.14
CA MET A 306 -12.70 -9.20 -53.45
C MET A 306 -11.88 -8.14 -54.22
N MET A 307 -11.51 -7.04 -53.55
CA MET A 307 -10.46 -6.15 -54.04
C MET A 307 -9.36 -6.07 -52.99
N GLU A 308 -8.31 -6.83 -53.24
CA GLU A 308 -6.99 -6.58 -52.67
C GLU A 308 -6.40 -5.33 -53.35
N GLY A 309 -5.83 -4.43 -52.55
CA GLY A 309 -5.11 -3.24 -53.00
C GLY A 309 -3.82 -3.06 -52.19
N PRO A 310 -2.73 -2.59 -52.80
CA PRO A 310 -1.37 -2.99 -52.45
C PRO A 310 -0.76 -2.21 -51.30
N VAL A 311 0.18 -2.88 -50.64
CA VAL A 311 1.14 -2.32 -49.68
C VAL A 311 2.13 -1.43 -50.43
N ALA A 312 2.30 -0.21 -49.94
CA ALA A 312 3.49 0.61 -50.10
C ALA A 312 3.86 1.19 -48.74
#